data_AF-A0A9Q3CTX9-F1
#
_entry.id   AF-A0A9Q3CTX9-F1
#
_cell.length_a   1.000
_cell.length_b   1.000
_cell.length_c   1.000
_cell.angle_alpha   90.00
_cell.angle_beta   90.00
_cell.angle_gamma   90.00
#
_symmetry.space_group_name_H-M   'P 1'
#
loop_
_entity.id
_entity.type
_entity.pdbx_description
1 polymer ?
#
loop_
_entity_poly.entity_id
_entity_poly.type
_entity_poly.pdbx_seq_one_letter_code
_entity_poly.pdbx_strand_id
1 'polypeptide(L)'
;MGSPSHGSLKAAEWALLYKVYIPFLMLSQQISSDEHNSPNTQRKMGQSEELAIELTKNTFLLISAINISTSWTVSMDDATAFAEHWKKFRVSNKHLFPKQKGKPNHHLSDHIAKLFQCWGPEQASATWGD
;
A
#
# COMPACT_ATOMS: atom_id res chain seq x y z
N MET A 1 -0.54 -30.80 -19.45
CA MET A 1 -0.55 -29.87 -18.29
C MET A 1 0.88 -29.40 -18.06
N GLY A 2 1.11 -28.09 -17.94
CA GLY A 2 2.46 -27.53 -17.74
C GLY A 2 3.03 -26.75 -18.93
N SER A 3 2.33 -25.71 -19.39
CA SER A 3 3.00 -24.64 -20.15
C SER A 3 3.38 -23.54 -19.15
N PRO A 4 4.65 -23.12 -19.09
CA PRO A 4 5.12 -22.02 -18.22
C PRO A 4 4.26 -20.75 -18.32
N SER A 5 3.60 -20.54 -19.47
CA SER A 5 2.73 -19.39 -19.71
C SER A 5 1.47 -19.31 -18.83
N HIS A 6 1.01 -20.41 -18.25
CA HIS A 6 -0.25 -20.41 -17.47
C HIS A 6 -0.07 -20.06 -15.98
N GLY A 7 1.12 -20.27 -15.40
CA GLY A 7 1.41 -19.93 -14.00
C GLY A 7 1.65 -18.44 -13.79
N SER A 8 2.42 -17.82 -14.69
CA SER A 8 2.84 -16.42 -14.58
C SER A 8 1.68 -15.43 -14.71
N LEU A 9 0.68 -15.73 -15.55
CA LEU A 9 -0.51 -14.88 -15.68
C LEU A 9 -1.29 -14.82 -14.36
N LYS A 10 -1.49 -15.98 -13.72
CA LYS A 10 -2.17 -16.07 -12.43
C LYS A 10 -1.36 -15.38 -11.33
N ALA A 11 -0.04 -15.55 -11.30
CA ALA A 11 0.83 -14.86 -10.34
C ALA A 11 0.76 -13.32 -10.51
N ALA A 12 0.71 -12.83 -11.75
CA ALA A 12 0.55 -11.41 -12.04
C ALA A 12 -0.82 -10.87 -11.59
N GLU A 13 -1.91 -11.65 -11.75
CA GLU A 13 -3.24 -11.29 -11.24
C GLU A 13 -3.27 -11.20 -9.71
N TRP A 14 -2.66 -12.16 -9.01
CA TRP A 14 -2.54 -12.11 -7.55
C TRP A 14 -1.71 -10.91 -7.10
N ALA A 15 -0.60 -10.63 -7.79
CA ALA A 15 0.20 -9.45 -7.53
C ALA A 15 -0.63 -8.17 -7.69
N LEU A 16 -1.39 -8.03 -8.77
CA LEU A 16 -2.25 -6.86 -8.99
C LEU A 16 -3.34 -6.74 -7.91
N LEU A 17 -3.92 -7.87 -7.49
CA LEU A 17 -4.89 -7.94 -6.40
C LEU A 17 -4.35 -7.35 -5.10
N TYR A 18 -3.15 -7.78 -4.68
CA TYR A 18 -2.56 -7.30 -3.42
C TYR A 18 -2.00 -5.88 -3.52
N LYS A 19 -1.42 -5.50 -4.65
CA LYS A 19 -0.77 -4.19 -4.82
C LYS A 19 -1.76 -3.06 -4.99
N VAL A 20 -2.90 -3.31 -5.64
CA VAL A 20 -3.81 -2.26 -6.10
C VAL A 20 -5.22 -2.49 -5.60
N TYR A 21 -5.86 -3.60 -5.98
CA TYR A 21 -7.29 -3.79 -5.74
C TYR A 21 -7.66 -3.87 -4.25
N ILE A 22 -6.87 -4.57 -3.43
CA ILE A 22 -7.12 -4.66 -1.98
C ILE A 22 -7.02 -3.28 -1.31
N PRO A 23 -5.92 -2.50 -1.48
CA PRO A 23 -5.85 -1.14 -0.96
C PRO A 23 -7.02 -0.25 -1.40
N PHE A 24 -7.43 -0.32 -2.67
CA PHE A 24 -8.58 0.46 -3.18
C PHE A 24 -9.91 0.01 -2.58
N LEU A 25 -10.13 -1.29 -2.39
CA LEU A 25 -11.34 -1.81 -1.75
C LEU A 25 -11.44 -1.35 -0.29
N MET A 26 -10.31 -1.32 0.43
CA MET A 26 -10.27 -0.79 1.80
C MET A 26 -10.62 0.70 1.82
N LEU A 27 -10.07 1.48 0.88
CA LEU A 27 -10.40 2.90 0.72
C LEU A 27 -11.90 3.09 0.46
N SER A 28 -12.49 2.36 -0.48
CA SER A 28 -13.92 2.50 -0.81
C SER A 28 -14.81 2.18 0.40
N GLN A 29 -14.49 1.13 1.15
CA GLN A 29 -15.23 0.79 2.37
C GLN A 29 -15.14 1.88 3.44
N GLN A 30 -13.97 2.51 3.59
CA GLN A 30 -13.77 3.59 4.56
C GLN A 30 -14.56 4.85 4.18
N ILE A 31 -14.58 5.23 2.90
CA ILE A 31 -15.35 6.37 2.40
C ILE A 31 -16.86 6.11 2.59
N SER A 32 -17.37 4.95 2.16
CA SER A 32 -18.80 4.63 2.28
C SER A 32 -19.30 4.53 3.73
N SER A 33 -18.43 4.15 4.68
CA SER A 33 -18.80 4.06 6.11
C SER A 33 -19.00 5.42 6.77
N ASP A 34 -18.39 6.48 6.23
CA ASP A 34 -18.55 7.86 6.72
C ASP A 34 -19.88 8.47 6.26
N GLU A 35 -20.28 8.20 5.01
CA GLU A 35 -21.53 8.72 4.40
C GLU A 35 -22.79 8.29 5.15
N HIS A 36 -22.82 7.07 5.72
CA HIS A 36 -24.02 6.50 6.34
C HIS A 36 -24.31 6.98 7.77
N ASN A 37 -23.43 7.77 8.40
CA ASN A 37 -23.46 8.04 9.84
C ASN A 37 -23.97 9.44 10.27
N SER A 38 -24.54 10.30 9.40
CA SER A 38 -24.96 11.64 9.88
C SER A 38 -26.06 12.38 9.10
N PRO A 39 -27.13 12.87 9.76
CA PRO A 39 -28.25 13.60 9.14
C PRO A 39 -28.05 15.14 8.99
N ASN A 40 -26.81 15.65 8.89
CA ASN A 40 -26.57 17.11 8.86
C ASN A 40 -25.60 17.51 7.72
N THR A 41 -26.16 17.94 6.60
CA THR A 41 -25.59 17.74 5.25
C THR A 41 -24.52 18.75 4.79
N GLN A 42 -24.54 20.03 5.21
CA GLN A 42 -23.69 21.05 4.57
C GLN A 42 -22.32 21.29 5.22
N ARG A 43 -22.22 21.35 6.55
CA ARG A 43 -20.92 21.58 7.24
C ARG A 43 -20.04 20.33 7.28
N LYS A 44 -20.62 19.13 7.17
CA LYS A 44 -19.87 17.87 7.08
C LYS A 44 -19.42 17.52 5.66
N MET A 45 -20.04 18.06 4.60
CA MET A 45 -19.62 17.78 3.23
C MET A 45 -18.14 18.09 3.02
N GLY A 46 -17.68 19.29 3.45
CA GLY A 46 -16.27 19.67 3.35
C GLY A 46 -15.33 18.86 4.25
N GLN A 47 -15.80 18.40 5.42
CA GLN A 47 -15.00 17.56 6.33
C GLN A 47 -14.90 16.11 5.84
N SER A 48 -15.95 15.59 5.21
CA SER A 48 -15.99 14.26 4.60
C SER A 48 -15.15 14.24 3.33
N GLU A 49 -15.18 15.31 2.53
CA GLU A 49 -14.31 15.47 1.36
C GLU A 49 -12.83 15.54 1.75
N GLU A 50 -12.48 16.35 2.77
CA GLU A 50 -11.09 16.43 3.27
C GLU A 50 -10.61 15.08 3.81
N LEU A 51 -11.44 14.36 4.56
CA LEU A 51 -11.13 13.01 5.04
C LEU A 51 -10.94 12.03 3.88
N ALA A 52 -11.81 12.07 2.86
CA ALA A 52 -11.68 11.23 1.67
C ALA A 52 -10.39 11.51 0.91
N ILE A 53 -9.99 12.79 0.79
CA ILE A 53 -8.72 13.20 0.19
C ILE A 53 -7.53 12.63 0.98
N GLU A 54 -7.54 12.74 2.31
CA GLU A 54 -6.45 12.23 3.15
C GLU A 54 -6.36 10.70 3.15
N LEU A 55 -7.50 10.00 3.19
CA LEU A 55 -7.56 8.54 3.02
C LEU A 55 -7.02 8.12 1.65
N THR A 56 -7.38 8.85 0.59
CA THR A 56 -6.91 8.59 -0.77
C THR A 56 -5.40 8.78 -0.88
N LYS A 57 -4.86 9.91 -0.39
CA LYS A 57 -3.40 10.16 -0.35
C LYS A 57 -2.67 9.08 0.44
N ASN A 58 -3.19 8.70 1.61
CA ASN A 58 -2.61 7.64 2.43
C ASN A 58 -2.58 6.30 1.67
N THR A 59 -3.66 5.95 0.98
CA THR A 59 -3.75 4.73 0.16
C THR A 59 -2.74 4.75 -0.98
N PHE A 60 -2.60 5.86 -1.70
CA PHE A 60 -1.60 5.97 -2.77
C PHE A 60 -0.16 5.85 -2.25
N LEU A 61 0.16 6.44 -1.09
CA LEU A 61 1.48 6.26 -0.47
C LEU A 61 1.77 4.78 -0.16
N LEU A 62 0.76 4.03 0.30
CA LEU A 62 0.88 2.60 0.54
C LEU A 62 1.10 1.83 -0.78
N ILE A 63 0.29 2.09 -1.81
CA ILE A 63 0.41 1.45 -3.13
C ILE A 63 1.80 1.72 -3.72
N SER A 64 2.29 2.96 -3.65
CA SER A 64 3.64 3.32 -4.13
C SER A 64 4.74 2.54 -3.41
N ALA A 65 4.68 2.44 -2.08
CA ALA A 65 5.64 1.66 -1.32
C ALA A 65 5.58 0.16 -1.67
N ILE A 66 4.38 -0.40 -1.77
CA ILE A 66 4.18 -1.80 -2.15
C ILE A 66 4.75 -2.07 -3.55
N ASN A 67 4.44 -1.22 -4.54
CA ASN A 67 4.92 -1.36 -5.91
C ASN A 67 6.44 -1.41 -6.00
N ILE A 68 7.14 -0.50 -5.31
CA ILE A 68 8.60 -0.52 -5.25
C ILE A 68 9.09 -1.81 -4.58
N SER A 69 8.51 -2.17 -3.45
CA SER A 69 9.00 -3.32 -2.68
C SER A 69 8.84 -4.68 -3.34
N THR A 70 7.97 -4.72 -4.35
CA THR A 70 7.63 -5.93 -5.11
C THR A 70 8.06 -5.81 -6.56
N SER A 71 8.98 -4.87 -6.86
CA SER A 71 9.62 -4.73 -8.15
C SER A 71 10.71 -5.77 -8.32
N TRP A 72 10.89 -6.25 -9.54
CA TRP A 72 11.96 -7.18 -9.91
C TRP A 72 13.36 -6.56 -9.79
N THR A 73 13.44 -5.25 -9.94
CA THR A 73 14.68 -4.47 -9.81
C THR A 73 14.41 -3.23 -8.96
N VAL A 74 15.39 -2.86 -8.14
CA VAL A 74 15.32 -1.69 -7.26
C VAL A 74 16.66 -0.98 -7.33
N SER A 75 16.63 0.30 -7.70
CA SER A 75 17.78 1.21 -7.64
C SER A 75 17.93 1.85 -6.24
N MET A 76 19.02 2.58 -6.02
CA MET A 76 19.18 3.37 -4.79
C MET A 76 18.13 4.47 -4.66
N ASP A 77 17.70 5.04 -5.78
CA ASP A 77 16.64 6.05 -5.82
C ASP A 77 15.29 5.42 -5.45
N ASP A 78 15.00 4.21 -5.95
CA ASP A 78 13.80 3.47 -5.58
C ASP A 78 13.79 3.13 -4.08
N ALA A 79 14.93 2.73 -3.51
CA ALA A 79 15.04 2.47 -2.07
C ALA A 79 14.76 3.74 -1.24
N THR A 80 15.22 4.90 -1.73
CA THR A 80 14.96 6.21 -1.11
C THR A 80 13.47 6.57 -1.23
N ALA A 81 12.89 6.42 -2.42
CA ALA A 81 11.48 6.66 -2.67
C ALA A 81 10.59 5.75 -1.80
N PHE A 82 10.93 4.46 -1.67
CA PHE A 82 10.24 3.55 -0.77
C PHE A 82 10.23 4.08 0.67
N ALA A 83 11.41 4.45 1.19
CA ALA A 83 11.54 4.97 2.55
C ALA A 83 10.67 6.21 2.78
N GLU A 84 10.64 7.12 1.79
CA GLU A 84 9.81 8.31 1.84
C GLU A 84 8.31 8.00 1.81
N HIS A 85 7.86 7.18 0.87
CA HIS A 85 6.45 6.78 0.76
C HIS A 85 5.98 6.07 2.02
N TRP A 86 6.77 5.12 2.52
CA TRP A 86 6.46 4.35 3.72
C TRP A 86 6.39 5.23 4.97
N LYS A 87 7.35 6.17 5.13
CA LYS A 87 7.34 7.12 6.24
C LYS A 87 6.11 8.04 6.19
N LYS A 88 5.81 8.61 5.03
CA LYS A 88 4.62 9.48 4.84
C LYS A 88 3.33 8.70 5.12
N PHE A 89 3.22 7.47 4.62
CA PHE A 89 2.11 6.56 4.90
C PHE A 89 1.95 6.32 6.41
N ARG A 90 3.03 5.97 7.13
CA ARG A 90 3.00 5.71 8.57
C ARG A 90 2.53 6.93 9.38
N VAL A 91 3.00 8.12 9.01
CA VAL A 91 2.62 9.37 9.68
C VAL A 91 1.14 9.69 9.46
N SER A 92 0.67 9.68 8.21
CA SER A 92 -0.74 9.95 7.92
C SER A 92 -1.67 8.84 8.44
N ASN A 93 -1.25 7.59 8.40
CA ASN A 93 -2.02 6.47 8.94
C ASN A 93 -2.23 6.60 10.45
N LYS A 94 -1.24 7.09 11.20
CA LYS A 94 -1.39 7.36 12.64
C LYS A 94 -2.37 8.52 12.90
N HIS A 95 -2.40 9.52 12.02
CA HIS A 95 -3.35 10.63 12.11
C HIS A 95 -4.78 10.18 11.79
N LEU A 96 -4.98 9.40 10.72
CA LEU A 96 -6.27 8.86 10.28
C LEU A 96 -6.83 7.81 11.25
N PHE A 97 -5.96 6.98 11.85
CA PHE A 97 -6.34 5.88 12.73
C PHE A 97 -5.62 5.96 14.10
N PRO A 98 -5.87 6.98 14.93
CA PRO A 98 -5.09 7.26 16.14
C PRO A 98 -5.23 6.17 17.22
N LYS A 99 -6.31 5.39 17.18
CA LYS A 99 -6.55 4.27 18.10
C LYS A 99 -5.82 2.99 17.70
N GLN A 100 -5.30 2.91 16.48
CA GLN A 100 -4.61 1.73 15.99
C GLN A 100 -3.16 1.72 16.45
N LYS A 101 -2.78 0.68 17.19
CA LYS A 101 -1.39 0.48 17.62
C LYS A 101 -0.54 0.00 16.44
N GLY A 102 0.72 0.44 16.42
CA GLY A 102 1.73 -0.09 15.50
C GLY A 102 1.86 -1.61 15.65
N LYS A 103 1.93 -2.31 14.53
CA LYS A 103 2.13 -3.77 14.49
C LYS A 103 3.62 -4.06 14.22
N PRO A 104 4.17 -5.19 14.72
CA PRO A 104 5.55 -5.58 14.45
C PRO A 104 5.90 -5.58 12.95
N ASN A 105 4.95 -6.00 12.10
CA ASN A 105 5.14 -5.98 10.64
C ASN A 105 5.41 -4.57 10.10
N HIS A 106 4.78 -3.53 10.67
CA HIS A 106 5.06 -2.16 10.26
C HIS A 106 6.50 -1.76 10.60
N HIS A 107 7.01 -2.19 11.76
CA HIS A 107 8.40 -1.95 12.14
C HIS A 107 9.36 -2.71 11.21
N LEU A 108 9.05 -3.96 10.86
CA LEU A 108 9.86 -4.72 9.91
C LEU A 108 9.95 -4.00 8.55
N SER A 109 8.82 -3.45 8.08
CA SER A 109 8.78 -2.66 6.84
C SER A 109 9.64 -1.40 6.88
N ASP A 110 9.94 -0.83 8.06
CA ASP A 110 10.86 0.32 8.18
C ASP A 110 12.29 -0.05 7.76
N HIS A 111 12.65 -1.33 7.78
CA HIS A 111 13.98 -1.81 7.37
C HIS A 111 14.10 -2.12 5.88
N ILE A 112 12.99 -2.27 5.16
CA ILE A 112 12.98 -2.72 3.76
C ILE A 112 13.87 -1.86 2.85
N ALA A 113 13.84 -0.53 3.01
CA ALA A 113 14.74 0.36 2.26
C ALA A 113 16.22 0.01 2.45
N LYS A 114 16.61 -0.29 3.70
CA LYS A 114 17.98 -0.67 4.02
C LYS A 114 18.30 -2.06 3.45
N LEU A 115 17.34 -2.98 3.45
CA LEU A 115 17.51 -4.29 2.83
C LEU A 115 17.80 -4.13 1.32
N PHE A 116 17.06 -3.27 0.62
CA PHE A 116 17.30 -3.00 -0.81
C PHE A 116 18.71 -2.49 -1.10
N GLN A 117 19.22 -1.57 -0.28
CA GLN A 117 20.56 -1.03 -0.45
C GLN A 117 21.66 -2.08 -0.24
N CYS A 118 21.41 -3.09 0.60
CA CYS A 118 22.39 -4.12 0.91
C CYS A 118 22.31 -5.34 -0.02
N TRP A 119 21.10 -5.73 -0.42
CA TRP A 119 20.85 -7.01 -1.09
C TRP A 119 20.01 -6.92 -2.36
N GLY A 120 19.51 -5.74 -2.73
CA GLY A 120 18.52 -5.57 -3.79
C GLY A 120 17.11 -5.98 -3.35
N PRO A 121 16.12 -6.02 -4.28
CA PRO A 121 14.76 -6.43 -3.97
C PRO A 121 14.69 -7.90 -3.53
N GLU A 122 13.68 -8.25 -2.74
CA GLU A 122 13.45 -9.64 -2.32
C GLU A 122 13.20 -10.53 -3.55
N GLN A 123 13.93 -11.64 -3.66
CA GLN A 123 13.81 -12.57 -4.80
C GLN A 123 12.52 -13.42 -4.78
N ALA A 124 11.61 -13.20 -3.83
CA ALA A 124 10.45 -14.06 -3.60
C ALA A 124 9.33 -13.95 -4.65
N SER A 125 9.39 -13.00 -5.60
CA SER A 125 8.52 -13.08 -6.79
C SER A 125 9.06 -14.04 -7.87
N ALA A 126 10.34 -14.44 -7.80
CA ALA A 126 10.97 -15.35 -8.75
C ALA A 126 10.60 -16.81 -8.53
N THR A 127 10.36 -17.22 -7.27
CA THR A 127 10.06 -18.62 -6.93
C THR A 127 8.66 -19.10 -7.34
N TRP A 128 7.83 -18.25 -7.96
CA TRP A 128 6.56 -18.66 -8.58
C TRP A 128 6.67 -18.81 -10.11
N GLY A 129 7.88 -18.66 -10.67
CA GLY A 129 8.13 -18.60 -12.10
C GLY A 129 9.08 -19.66 -12.66
N ASP A 130 9.49 -20.66 -11.87
CA ASP A 130 10.32 -21.79 -12.32
C ASP A 130 9.56 -23.12 -12.26
#